data_AF-A0A831YNS2-F1
#
_entry.id   AF-A0A831YNS2-F1
#
_cell.length_a   1.000
_cell.length_b   1.000
_cell.length_c   1.000
_cell.angle_alpha   90.00
_cell.angle_beta   90.00
_cell.angle_gamma   90.00
#
_symmetry.space_group_name_H-M   'P 1'
#
loop_
_entity.id
_entity.type
_entity.pdbx_description
1 polymer ?
#
loop_
_entity_poly.entity_id
_entity_poly.type
_entity_poly.pdbx_seq_one_letter_code
_entity_poly.pdbx_strand_id
1 'polypeptide(L)'
;MVLRAILRTGLAAATVLTAFPSSAQVDGDSNDAAAVACAPSGQRLADLKAAAGDASAATASVTWSARIAVEPPRLAETVDLEGACATFVVGYKMGQAALRTGEGFEIRDYRIIANDRAAVARPSREFARLAPDLDGARLIAVDRVGYRRDGARLIVDYVGLWQDPRGWMAASFFKVEGEDASDPRIVLRSKEPLLGLSYFPAPDTPSGRLVVIQRLSDDKVRVIGFDWSHPDWFDNQR
;
A
#
# COMPACT_ATOMS: atom_id res chain seq x y z
N MET A 1 15.52 -69.74 -52.26
CA MET A 1 16.37 -68.53 -52.14
C MET A 1 15.51 -67.34 -52.52
N VAL A 2 15.07 -66.54 -51.56
CA VAL A 2 14.84 -65.08 -51.60
C VAL A 2 14.24 -64.73 -50.24
N LEU A 3 15.10 -64.13 -49.41
CA LEU A 3 14.81 -63.54 -48.11
C LEU A 3 14.05 -62.21 -48.36
N ARG A 4 12.91 -61.97 -47.72
CA ARG A 4 12.34 -60.61 -47.61
C ARG A 4 12.39 -60.16 -46.16
N ALA A 5 13.34 -59.25 -45.92
CA ALA A 5 13.51 -58.49 -44.70
C ALA A 5 12.35 -57.51 -44.53
N ILE A 6 11.78 -57.45 -43.32
CA ILE A 6 10.89 -56.36 -42.89
C ILE A 6 11.69 -55.58 -41.85
N LEU A 7 12.09 -54.36 -42.21
CA LEU A 7 12.80 -53.44 -41.34
C LEU A 7 12.07 -52.09 -41.29
N ARG A 8 11.74 -51.68 -40.06
CA ARG A 8 11.59 -50.32 -39.50
C ARG A 8 10.45 -49.42 -39.98
N THR A 9 9.64 -48.99 -39.01
CA THR A 9 9.51 -47.60 -38.49
C THR A 9 8.43 -47.66 -37.39
N GLY A 10 8.58 -47.20 -36.14
CA GLY A 10 9.43 -46.13 -35.62
C GLY A 10 8.60 -44.88 -35.33
N LEU A 11 7.58 -44.96 -34.45
CA LEU A 11 6.96 -43.78 -33.82
C LEU A 11 6.94 -43.96 -32.31
N ALA A 12 7.94 -43.39 -31.64
CA ALA A 12 7.87 -43.10 -30.22
C ALA A 12 7.21 -41.73 -30.08
N ALA A 13 6.04 -41.68 -29.46
CA ALA A 13 5.39 -40.44 -29.06
C ALA A 13 6.19 -39.83 -27.90
N ALA A 14 6.99 -38.81 -28.19
CA ALA A 14 7.61 -37.97 -27.18
C ALA A 14 6.58 -36.91 -26.76
N THR A 15 5.84 -37.19 -25.68
CA THR A 15 5.03 -36.17 -25.00
C THR A 15 5.98 -35.20 -24.32
N VAL A 16 6.31 -34.10 -25.01
CA VAL A 16 6.97 -32.95 -24.39
C VAL A 16 5.91 -32.21 -23.58
N LEU A 17 5.79 -32.56 -22.31
CA LEU A 17 5.16 -31.69 -21.33
C LEU A 17 6.06 -30.45 -21.19
N THR A 18 5.72 -29.39 -21.92
CA THR A 18 6.22 -28.06 -21.65
C THR A 18 5.73 -27.66 -20.27
N ALA A 19 6.60 -27.80 -19.27
CA ALA A 19 6.44 -27.15 -17.98
C ALA A 19 6.38 -25.64 -18.25
N PHE A 20 5.19 -25.06 -18.10
CA PHE A 20 5.03 -23.62 -17.96
C PHE A 20 5.77 -23.19 -16.69
N PRO A 21 6.78 -22.31 -16.75
CA PRO A 21 7.21 -21.62 -15.55
C PRO A 21 6.34 -20.37 -15.36
N SER A 22 6.22 -19.99 -14.09
CA SER A 22 5.74 -18.68 -13.62
C SER A 22 4.24 -18.53 -13.41
N SER A 23 3.69 -19.30 -12.48
CA SER A 23 2.76 -18.71 -11.51
C SER A 23 3.57 -17.79 -10.60
N ALA A 24 3.17 -16.52 -10.53
CA ALA A 24 3.74 -15.48 -9.68
C ALA A 24 4.09 -16.03 -8.28
N GLN A 25 5.37 -16.31 -8.07
CA GLN A 25 5.93 -16.30 -6.73
C GLN A 25 5.87 -14.83 -6.29
N VAL A 26 4.90 -14.53 -5.45
CA VAL A 26 5.08 -13.47 -4.47
C VAL A 26 6.37 -13.84 -3.75
N ASP A 27 7.45 -13.12 -4.05
CA ASP A 27 8.66 -13.12 -3.25
C ASP A 27 8.28 -12.61 -1.85
N GLY A 28 7.68 -13.50 -1.06
CA GLY A 28 7.78 -13.49 0.37
C GLY A 28 9.23 -13.79 0.71
N ASP A 29 9.76 -13.03 1.68
CA ASP A 29 11.01 -13.32 2.41
C ASP A 29 12.35 -12.78 1.87
N SER A 30 12.39 -11.85 0.90
CA SER A 30 13.66 -11.15 0.59
C SER A 30 13.87 -9.82 1.34
N ASN A 31 12.87 -9.34 2.09
CA ASN A 31 13.00 -8.12 2.91
C ASN A 31 13.24 -8.38 4.41
N ASP A 32 13.16 -9.62 4.88
CA ASP A 32 13.36 -9.95 6.30
C ASP A 32 14.85 -10.03 6.66
N ALA A 33 15.74 -10.29 5.69
CA ALA A 33 17.19 -10.21 5.87
C ALA A 33 17.75 -8.78 5.82
N ALA A 34 16.97 -7.80 5.35
CA ALA A 34 17.32 -6.38 5.39
C ALA A 34 16.89 -5.69 6.70
N ALA A 35 16.31 -6.43 7.64
CA ALA A 35 16.12 -6.00 9.02
C ALA A 35 17.48 -6.02 9.77
N VAL A 36 18.48 -5.31 9.24
CA VAL A 36 19.38 -4.58 10.13
C VAL A 36 18.45 -3.62 10.86
N ALA A 37 18.00 -4.03 12.05
CA ALA A 37 17.10 -3.23 12.85
C ALA A 37 17.76 -1.85 12.98
N CYS A 38 17.10 -0.83 12.45
CA CYS A 38 17.59 0.54 12.41
C CYS A 38 18.17 1.02 13.75
N ALA A 39 17.71 0.43 14.85
CA ALA A 39 18.36 0.39 16.15
C ALA A 39 17.89 -0.88 16.93
N PRO A 40 18.53 -1.25 18.05
CA PRO A 40 18.00 -2.22 19.01
C PRO A 40 16.59 -1.88 19.48
N SER A 41 15.82 -2.90 19.90
CA SER A 41 14.51 -2.71 20.51
C SER A 41 14.60 -1.73 21.69
N GLY A 42 13.67 -0.77 21.76
CA GLY A 42 13.66 0.30 22.78
C GLY A 42 14.45 1.57 22.42
N GLN A 43 15.41 1.51 21.49
CA GLN A 43 16.11 2.71 20.98
C GLN A 43 15.45 3.29 19.72
N ARG A 44 14.73 2.46 18.96
CA ARG A 44 14.13 2.82 17.66
C ARG A 44 13.27 4.08 17.70
N LEU A 45 12.47 4.24 18.76
CA LEU A 45 11.62 5.42 18.94
C LEU A 45 12.38 6.62 19.53
N ALA A 46 13.42 6.37 20.34
CA ALA A 46 14.23 7.42 20.96
C ALA A 46 15.08 8.17 19.93
N ASP A 47 15.48 7.48 18.86
CA ASP A 47 16.26 8.05 17.77
C ASP A 47 15.41 8.82 16.75
N LEU A 48 14.07 8.73 16.84
CA LEU A 48 13.16 9.48 16.00
C LEU A 48 12.94 10.89 16.53
N LYS A 49 13.04 11.85 15.63
CA LYS A 49 12.69 13.25 15.87
C LYS A 49 11.56 13.62 14.94
N ALA A 50 10.54 14.30 15.46
CA ALA A 50 9.50 14.90 14.65
C ALA A 50 9.70 16.41 14.54
N ALA A 51 9.38 16.95 13.38
CA ALA A 51 9.37 18.38 13.11
C ALA A 51 8.21 18.73 12.18
N ALA A 52 7.87 20.01 12.09
CA ALA A 52 6.94 20.49 11.08
C ALA A 52 7.48 20.16 9.68
N GLY A 53 6.65 19.54 8.85
CA GLY A 53 7.00 19.27 7.45
C GLY A 53 6.79 20.50 6.56
N ASP A 54 7.40 20.47 5.37
CA ASP A 54 7.16 21.48 4.33
C ASP A 54 5.85 21.18 3.60
N ALA A 55 4.83 21.98 3.89
CA ALA A 55 3.51 21.88 3.29
C ALA A 55 3.51 22.09 1.76
N SER A 56 4.34 23.01 1.26
CA SER A 56 4.41 23.31 -0.17
C SER A 56 5.04 22.13 -0.93
N ALA A 57 6.12 21.57 -0.39
CA ALA A 57 6.75 20.38 -0.94
C ALA A 57 5.82 19.15 -0.86
N ALA A 58 5.05 19.01 0.23
CA ALA A 58 4.06 17.93 0.40
C ALA A 58 2.95 17.98 -0.67
N THR A 59 2.42 19.17 -0.99
CA THR A 59 1.41 19.31 -2.03
C THR A 59 2.01 19.14 -3.44
N ALA A 60 3.23 19.61 -3.68
CA ALA A 60 3.88 19.51 -4.99
C ALA A 60 4.37 18.08 -5.34
N SER A 61 4.54 17.23 -4.32
CA SER A 61 4.98 15.83 -4.50
C SER A 61 3.85 14.88 -4.88
N VAL A 62 2.58 15.29 -4.72
CA VAL A 62 1.40 14.49 -5.06
C VAL A 62 0.61 15.08 -6.23
N THR A 63 0.04 14.20 -7.03
CA THR A 63 -0.90 14.56 -8.10
C THR A 63 -2.18 13.74 -7.93
N TRP A 64 -3.30 14.41 -7.71
CA TRP A 64 -4.61 13.77 -7.63
C TRP A 64 -5.11 13.34 -9.01
N SER A 65 -5.88 12.25 -9.07
CA SER A 65 -6.54 11.85 -10.31
C SER A 65 -7.56 12.91 -10.75
N ALA A 66 -7.87 12.98 -12.04
CA ALA A 66 -8.74 14.02 -12.60
C ALA A 66 -10.12 14.08 -11.92
N ARG A 67 -10.66 12.93 -11.51
CA ARG A 67 -11.93 12.83 -10.77
C ARG A 67 -11.86 13.60 -9.44
N ILE A 68 -10.76 13.44 -8.73
CA ILE A 68 -10.55 13.99 -7.39
C ILE A 68 -10.08 15.44 -7.45
N ALA A 69 -9.34 15.80 -8.50
CA ALA A 69 -8.83 17.15 -8.70
C ALA A 69 -9.94 18.21 -8.87
N VAL A 70 -11.20 17.82 -9.09
CA VAL A 70 -12.37 18.73 -9.09
C VAL A 70 -12.57 19.37 -7.71
N GLU A 71 -12.40 18.59 -6.65
CA GLU A 71 -12.45 19.04 -5.25
C GLU A 71 -11.31 18.34 -4.51
N PRO A 72 -10.06 18.83 -4.66
CA PRO A 72 -8.91 18.14 -4.15
C PRO A 72 -8.93 18.14 -2.61
N PRO A 73 -8.50 17.05 -1.96
CA PRO A 73 -8.35 17.01 -0.53
C PRO A 73 -7.50 18.16 -0.01
N ARG A 74 -7.92 18.72 1.12
CA ARG A 74 -7.21 19.76 1.82
C ARG A 74 -6.04 19.16 2.58
N LEU A 75 -4.84 19.70 2.39
CA LEU A 75 -3.71 19.36 3.25
C LEU A 75 -4.06 19.71 4.71
N ALA A 76 -4.03 18.70 5.58
CA ALA A 76 -4.43 18.81 6.98
C ALA A 76 -3.22 18.84 7.90
N GLU A 77 -2.23 18.00 7.61
CA GLU A 77 -1.00 17.90 8.41
C GLU A 77 0.19 17.49 7.55
N THR A 78 1.36 17.96 7.97
CA THR A 78 2.64 17.47 7.47
C THR A 78 3.65 17.42 8.61
N VAL A 79 4.24 16.24 8.79
CA VAL A 79 5.26 16.01 9.82
C VAL A 79 6.44 15.31 9.18
N ASP A 80 7.62 15.90 9.33
CA ASP A 80 8.86 15.25 8.96
C ASP A 80 9.35 14.44 10.17
N LEU A 81 9.68 13.17 9.93
CA LEU A 81 10.31 12.28 10.89
C LEU A 81 11.73 12.00 10.44
N GLU A 82 12.70 12.26 11.31
CA GLU A 82 14.12 12.09 11.05
C GLU A 82 14.74 11.11 12.07
N GLY A 83 15.70 10.31 11.62
CA GLY A 83 16.43 9.36 12.44
C GLY A 83 16.71 8.04 11.70
N ALA A 84 17.59 7.22 12.28
CA ALA A 84 17.97 5.93 11.68
C ALA A 84 16.77 5.02 11.38
N CYS A 85 15.70 5.14 12.16
CA CYS A 85 14.46 4.37 12.02
C CYS A 85 13.35 5.05 11.21
N ALA A 86 13.58 6.23 10.61
CA ALA A 86 12.52 6.98 9.94
C ALA A 86 11.86 6.16 8.81
N THR A 87 12.66 5.48 7.99
CA THR A 87 12.18 4.65 6.87
C THR A 87 11.50 3.34 7.30
N PHE A 88 11.48 3.04 8.60
CA PHE A 88 10.73 1.93 9.16
C PHE A 88 9.28 2.32 9.48
N VAL A 89 8.91 3.61 9.45
CA VAL A 89 7.52 4.06 9.64
C VAL A 89 6.70 3.65 8.42
N VAL A 90 5.72 2.78 8.62
CA VAL A 90 4.92 2.17 7.53
C VAL A 90 3.41 2.35 7.71
N GLY A 91 2.97 2.83 8.86
CA GLY A 91 1.57 3.01 9.17
C GLY A 91 1.35 4.29 9.96
N TYR A 92 0.23 4.97 9.71
CA TYR A 92 -0.20 6.15 10.48
C TYR A 92 -1.72 6.24 10.50
N LYS A 93 -2.41 6.05 11.62
CA LYS A 93 -3.87 6.06 11.71
C LYS A 93 -4.31 6.73 13.00
N MET A 94 -5.26 7.67 12.94
CA MET A 94 -5.78 8.36 14.13
C MET A 94 -4.69 9.00 15.04
N GLY A 95 -3.71 9.69 14.44
CA GLY A 95 -2.61 10.32 15.18
C GLY A 95 -1.51 9.35 15.65
N GLN A 96 -1.68 8.06 15.39
CA GLN A 96 -0.78 6.99 15.82
C GLN A 96 0.03 6.45 14.65
N ALA A 97 1.32 6.27 14.82
CA ALA A 97 2.23 5.72 13.83
C ALA A 97 2.74 4.34 14.27
N ALA A 98 3.14 3.52 13.29
CA ALA A 98 3.75 2.23 13.55
C ALA A 98 4.99 2.00 12.71
N LEU A 99 6.01 1.44 13.36
CA LEU A 99 7.19 0.90 12.70
C LEU A 99 6.89 -0.48 12.12
N ARG A 100 7.64 -0.84 11.06
CA ARG A 100 7.60 -2.16 10.43
C ARG A 100 7.90 -3.29 11.41
N THR A 101 8.74 -3.00 12.40
CA THR A 101 9.12 -3.89 13.50
C THR A 101 8.00 -4.13 14.53
N GLY A 102 6.93 -3.33 14.49
CA GLY A 102 5.75 -3.51 15.33
C GLY A 102 5.56 -2.45 16.41
N GLU A 103 6.61 -1.70 16.77
CA GLU A 103 6.47 -0.62 17.76
C GLU A 103 5.53 0.47 17.28
N GLY A 104 4.61 0.85 18.15
CA GLY A 104 3.68 1.94 17.93
C GLY A 104 4.08 3.20 18.71
N PHE A 105 3.74 4.36 18.16
CA PHE A 105 3.93 5.65 18.82
C PHE A 105 2.86 6.67 18.41
N GLU A 106 2.69 7.72 19.18
CA GLU A 106 1.90 8.91 18.84
C GLU A 106 2.85 10.08 18.57
N ILE A 107 2.46 10.97 17.65
CA ILE A 107 3.11 12.25 17.45
C ILE A 107 2.22 13.34 18.07
N ARG A 108 2.65 13.93 19.18
CA ARG A 108 1.93 15.02 19.85
C ARG A 108 2.85 16.21 20.02
N ASP A 109 2.49 17.36 19.44
CA ASP A 109 3.33 18.57 19.47
C ASP A 109 4.77 18.29 19.04
N TYR A 110 4.94 17.49 17.99
CA TYR A 110 6.23 17.01 17.47
C TYR A 110 7.07 16.19 18.47
N ARG A 111 6.44 15.62 19.50
CA ARG A 111 7.07 14.65 20.41
C ARG A 111 6.62 13.25 20.05
N ILE A 112 7.59 12.32 20.03
CA ILE A 112 7.36 10.90 19.87
C ILE A 112 7.03 10.29 21.23
N ILE A 113 5.83 9.73 21.37
CA ILE A 113 5.37 9.09 22.60
C ILE A 113 5.10 7.62 22.29
N ALA A 114 5.85 6.70 22.90
CA ALA A 114 5.63 5.27 22.72
C ALA A 114 4.20 4.87 23.11
N ASN A 115 3.55 4.06 22.28
CA ASN A 115 2.17 3.65 22.48
C ASN A 115 1.92 2.28 21.82
N ASP A 116 1.82 1.22 22.62
CA ASP A 116 1.63 -0.14 22.10
C ASP A 116 0.33 -0.32 21.32
N ARG A 117 -0.71 0.49 21.60
CA ARG A 117 -1.97 0.44 20.85
C ARG A 117 -1.81 0.94 19.41
N ALA A 118 -0.78 1.74 19.13
CA ALA A 118 -0.52 2.27 17.80
C ALA A 118 -0.04 1.22 16.79
N ALA A 119 0.31 0.01 17.23
CA ALA A 119 0.62 -1.11 16.34
C ALA A 119 -0.54 -1.44 15.36
N VAL A 120 -1.79 -1.08 15.71
CA VAL A 120 -2.96 -1.23 14.83
C VAL A 120 -2.92 -0.32 13.59
N ALA A 121 -2.03 0.68 13.55
CA ALA A 121 -1.85 1.54 12.39
C ALA A 121 -1.09 0.86 11.24
N ARG A 122 -0.55 -0.35 11.45
CA ARG A 122 0.18 -1.10 10.43
C ARG A 122 -0.75 -1.53 9.28
N PRO A 123 -0.33 -1.38 8.01
CA PRO A 123 -1.05 -1.96 6.89
C PRO A 123 -1.16 -3.48 7.05
N SER A 124 -2.34 -4.02 6.81
CA SER A 124 -2.55 -5.46 6.91
C SER A 124 -2.07 -6.18 5.65
N ARG A 125 -1.17 -7.17 5.82
CA ARG A 125 -0.71 -8.02 4.71
C ARG A 125 -1.79 -9.00 4.25
N GLU A 126 -2.86 -9.20 5.02
CA GLU A 126 -3.91 -10.17 4.73
C GLU A 126 -4.69 -9.84 3.44
N PHE A 127 -4.78 -8.55 3.10
CA PHE A 127 -5.54 -8.06 1.95
C PHE A 127 -4.73 -8.06 0.65
N ALA A 128 -3.43 -8.36 0.70
CA ALA A 128 -2.59 -8.36 -0.50
C ALA A 128 -3.09 -9.34 -1.58
N ARG A 129 -3.69 -10.47 -1.17
CA ARG A 129 -4.27 -11.46 -2.09
C ARG A 129 -5.58 -11.02 -2.74
N LEU A 130 -6.22 -9.98 -2.20
CA LEU A 130 -7.47 -9.42 -2.73
C LEU A 130 -7.23 -8.30 -3.73
N ALA A 131 -6.01 -7.77 -3.79
CA ALA A 131 -5.70 -6.65 -4.65
C ALA A 131 -5.74 -7.08 -6.12
N PRO A 132 -6.51 -6.39 -6.96
CA PRO A 132 -6.50 -6.62 -8.41
C PRO A 132 -5.15 -6.17 -9.01
N ASP A 133 -4.87 -6.64 -10.22
CA ASP A 133 -3.75 -6.14 -11.02
C ASP A 133 -3.96 -4.66 -11.39
N LEU A 134 -2.88 -3.89 -11.42
CA LEU A 134 -2.89 -2.50 -11.87
C LEU A 134 -1.82 -2.32 -12.94
N ASP A 135 -2.12 -2.74 -14.15
CA ASP A 135 -1.24 -2.64 -15.33
C ASP A 135 0.17 -3.22 -15.08
N GLY A 136 0.27 -4.35 -14.36
CA GLY A 136 1.54 -4.96 -13.97
C GLY A 136 2.36 -4.18 -12.92
N ALA A 137 1.77 -3.18 -12.27
CA ALA A 137 2.40 -2.48 -11.15
C ALA A 137 2.55 -3.42 -9.94
N ARG A 138 3.68 -3.28 -9.23
CA ARG A 138 3.95 -4.08 -8.04
C ARG A 138 3.12 -3.55 -6.86
N LEU A 139 2.32 -4.42 -6.26
CA LEU A 139 1.63 -4.13 -5.01
C LEU A 139 2.62 -4.07 -3.84
N ILE A 140 2.48 -3.03 -3.00
CA ILE A 140 3.35 -2.77 -1.85
C ILE A 140 2.59 -2.97 -0.53
N ALA A 141 1.39 -2.41 -0.43
CA ALA A 141 0.55 -2.49 0.75
C ALA A 141 -0.94 -2.35 0.38
N VAL A 142 -1.81 -2.86 1.22
CA VAL A 142 -3.27 -2.68 1.14
C VAL A 142 -3.80 -2.45 2.55
N ASP A 143 -4.75 -1.53 2.69
CA ASP A 143 -5.53 -1.38 3.92
C ASP A 143 -7.02 -1.45 3.59
N ARG A 144 -7.79 -1.97 4.55
CA ARG A 144 -9.25 -1.93 4.49
C ARG A 144 -9.71 -0.57 4.98
N VAL A 145 -10.44 0.11 4.11
CA VAL A 145 -10.98 1.44 4.37
C VAL A 145 -12.26 1.33 5.21
N GLY A 146 -13.16 0.44 4.84
CA GLY A 146 -14.41 0.21 5.57
C GLY A 146 -15.32 -0.76 4.84
N TYR A 147 -16.59 -0.76 5.22
CA TYR A 147 -17.63 -1.54 4.57
C TYR A 147 -18.89 -0.70 4.43
N ARG A 148 -19.68 -0.99 3.40
CA ARG A 148 -20.99 -0.41 3.17
C ARG A 148 -21.95 -1.48 2.68
N ARG A 149 -23.25 -1.18 2.71
CA ARG A 149 -24.30 -2.07 2.20
C ARG A 149 -24.98 -1.43 1.01
N ASP A 150 -25.15 -2.22 -0.04
CA ASP A 150 -26.02 -1.91 -1.17
C ASP A 150 -27.15 -2.94 -1.21
N GLY A 151 -28.29 -2.57 -0.63
CA GLY A 151 -29.36 -3.51 -0.29
C GLY A 151 -28.85 -4.62 0.63
N ALA A 152 -28.94 -5.88 0.18
CA ALA A 152 -28.46 -7.04 0.92
C ALA A 152 -26.96 -7.32 0.76
N ARG A 153 -26.29 -6.67 -0.21
CA ARG A 153 -24.89 -6.95 -0.57
C ARG A 153 -23.94 -6.19 0.35
N LEU A 154 -22.99 -6.91 0.94
CA LEU A 154 -21.88 -6.31 1.67
C LEU A 154 -20.77 -5.94 0.69
N ILE A 155 -20.37 -4.67 0.71
CA ILE A 155 -19.27 -4.14 -0.08
C ILE A 155 -18.16 -3.73 0.87
N VAL A 156 -16.95 -4.21 0.64
CA VAL A 156 -15.76 -3.84 1.40
C VAL A 156 -14.87 -2.98 0.52
N ASP A 157 -14.55 -1.79 0.99
CA ASP A 157 -13.70 -0.84 0.27
C ASP A 157 -12.27 -0.94 0.80
N TYR A 158 -11.33 -0.85 -0.13
CA TYR A 158 -9.90 -0.96 0.11
C TYR A 158 -9.15 0.19 -0.53
N VAL A 159 -7.98 0.46 0.01
CA VAL A 159 -6.99 1.32 -0.63
C VAL A 159 -5.68 0.57 -0.65
N GLY A 160 -5.03 0.55 -1.81
CA GLY A 160 -3.72 -0.06 -1.96
C GLY A 160 -2.67 0.94 -2.41
N LEU A 161 -1.42 0.54 -2.22
CA LEU A 161 -0.23 1.23 -2.68
C LEU A 161 0.47 0.35 -3.71
N TRP A 162 0.64 0.89 -4.91
CA TRP A 162 1.34 0.24 -6.02
C TRP A 162 2.54 1.06 -6.46
N GLN A 163 3.48 0.38 -7.11
CA GLN A 163 4.67 0.96 -7.72
C GLN A 163 4.83 0.47 -9.16
N ASP A 164 5.01 1.39 -10.09
CA ASP A 164 5.40 1.12 -11.47
C ASP A 164 6.70 1.89 -11.82
N PRO A 165 7.27 1.73 -13.03
CA PRO A 165 8.46 2.50 -13.44
C PRO A 165 8.27 4.02 -13.47
N ARG A 166 7.02 4.52 -13.46
CA ARG A 166 6.69 5.96 -13.48
C ARG A 166 6.55 6.53 -12.08
N GLY A 167 6.44 5.70 -11.04
CA GLY A 167 6.44 6.13 -9.65
C GLY A 167 5.48 5.34 -8.77
N TRP A 168 4.90 6.04 -7.79
CA TRP A 168 4.08 5.44 -6.75
C TRP A 168 2.63 5.91 -6.86
N MET A 169 1.69 5.00 -6.60
CA MET A 169 0.26 5.23 -6.82
C MET A 169 -0.52 4.69 -5.63
N ALA A 170 -1.41 5.51 -5.07
CA ALA A 170 -2.49 4.98 -4.25
C ALA A 170 -3.73 4.81 -5.13
N ALA A 171 -4.37 3.65 -5.04
CA ALA A 171 -5.61 3.37 -5.76
C ALA A 171 -6.66 2.77 -4.82
N SER A 172 -7.92 3.11 -5.04
CA SER A 172 -9.06 2.51 -4.35
C SER A 172 -9.64 1.37 -5.19
N PHE A 173 -10.17 0.37 -4.52
CA PHE A 173 -10.97 -0.69 -5.14
C PHE A 173 -11.96 -1.22 -4.10
N PHE A 174 -12.98 -1.94 -4.55
CA PHE A 174 -13.95 -2.55 -3.66
C PHE A 174 -14.13 -4.02 -4.00
N LYS A 175 -14.66 -4.78 -3.05
CA LYS A 175 -15.06 -6.17 -3.25
C LYS A 175 -16.47 -6.35 -2.74
N VAL A 176 -17.33 -6.92 -3.58
CA VAL A 176 -18.65 -7.36 -3.14
C VAL A 176 -18.55 -8.80 -2.64
N GLU A 177 -19.26 -9.12 -1.56
CA GLU A 177 -19.26 -10.48 -1.01
C GLU A 177 -19.67 -11.51 -2.08
N GLY A 178 -18.81 -12.51 -2.30
CA GLY A 178 -19.00 -13.55 -3.31
C GLY A 178 -18.52 -13.20 -4.73
N GLU A 179 -18.04 -11.98 -4.96
CA GLU A 179 -17.56 -11.52 -6.27
C GLU A 179 -16.05 -11.25 -6.27
N ASP A 180 -15.49 -11.09 -7.47
CA ASP A 180 -14.12 -10.62 -7.63
C ASP A 180 -13.98 -9.15 -7.22
N ALA A 181 -12.75 -8.74 -6.92
CA ALA A 181 -12.47 -7.32 -6.65
C ALA A 181 -12.70 -6.48 -7.91
N SER A 182 -13.21 -5.27 -7.74
CA SER A 182 -13.32 -4.29 -8.83
C SER A 182 -11.95 -3.90 -9.36
N ASP A 183 -11.89 -3.37 -10.58
CA ASP A 183 -10.67 -2.75 -11.09
C ASP A 183 -10.20 -1.61 -10.16
N PRO A 184 -8.88 -1.48 -9.96
CA PRO A 184 -8.31 -0.43 -9.12
C PRO A 184 -8.40 0.93 -9.81
N ARG A 185 -8.84 1.94 -9.05
CA ARG A 185 -8.99 3.32 -9.51
C ARG A 185 -7.95 4.20 -8.83
N ILE A 186 -7.08 4.81 -9.62
CA ILE A 186 -6.02 5.66 -9.08
C ILE A 186 -6.62 6.89 -8.38
N VAL A 187 -6.22 7.09 -7.13
CA VAL A 187 -6.61 8.22 -6.28
C VAL A 187 -5.54 9.31 -6.37
N LEU A 188 -4.28 8.93 -6.17
CA LEU A 188 -3.15 9.84 -6.25
C LEU A 188 -1.92 9.16 -6.82
N ARG A 189 -1.05 9.97 -7.42
CA ARG A 189 0.32 9.62 -7.77
C ARG A 189 1.28 10.42 -6.90
N SER A 190 2.41 9.84 -6.55
CA SER A 190 3.49 10.48 -5.79
C SER A 190 4.79 10.41 -6.57
N LYS A 191 5.48 11.55 -6.64
CA LYS A 191 6.85 11.65 -7.18
C LYS A 191 7.87 11.04 -6.23
N GLU A 192 7.62 11.18 -4.92
CA GLU A 192 8.45 10.61 -3.87
C GLU A 192 8.03 9.16 -3.57
N PRO A 193 8.97 8.29 -3.15
CA PRO A 193 8.64 6.94 -2.74
C PRO A 193 7.66 6.88 -1.58
N LEU A 194 6.62 6.06 -1.70
CA LEU A 194 5.63 5.85 -0.65
C LEU A 194 5.98 4.59 0.14
N LEU A 195 6.04 4.70 1.46
CA LEU A 195 6.33 3.60 2.38
C LEU A 195 5.07 3.04 3.05
N GLY A 196 4.03 3.85 3.11
CA GLY A 196 2.80 3.52 3.81
C GLY A 196 1.64 4.41 3.37
N LEU A 197 0.45 3.88 3.61
CA LEU A 197 -0.82 4.47 3.25
C LEU A 197 -1.84 4.08 4.31
N SER A 198 -2.70 5.01 4.71
CA SER A 198 -3.81 4.72 5.60
C SER A 198 -5.01 5.62 5.31
N TYR A 199 -6.15 5.19 5.82
CA TYR A 199 -7.43 5.86 5.61
C TYR A 199 -8.27 5.84 6.90
N PHE A 200 -8.91 6.97 7.23
CA PHE A 200 -9.83 7.05 8.38
C PHE A 200 -10.79 8.25 8.26
N PRO A 201 -12.09 8.16 8.64
CA PRO A 201 -12.85 6.96 9.04
C PRO A 201 -13.35 6.20 7.81
N ALA A 202 -14.34 5.31 7.94
CA ALA A 202 -14.88 4.50 6.84
C ALA A 202 -15.42 5.37 5.66
N PRO A 203 -15.47 4.84 4.43
CA PRO A 203 -15.80 5.60 3.21
C PRO A 203 -17.26 6.02 3.09
N ASP A 204 -18.13 5.51 3.96
CA ASP A 204 -19.54 5.91 4.09
C ASP A 204 -19.71 7.24 4.86
N THR A 205 -18.61 7.82 5.31
CA THR A 205 -18.62 9.14 5.94
C THR A 205 -18.41 10.24 4.91
N PRO A 206 -19.10 11.39 5.05
CA PRO A 206 -18.98 12.50 4.10
C PRO A 206 -17.59 13.15 4.13
N SER A 207 -16.72 12.76 5.06
CA SER A 207 -15.39 13.33 5.24
C SER A 207 -14.45 12.36 5.94
N GLY A 208 -13.15 12.49 5.68
CA GLY A 208 -12.12 11.81 6.46
C GLY A 208 -10.72 12.25 6.04
N ARG A 209 -9.72 11.42 6.35
CA ARG A 209 -8.30 11.68 6.16
C ARG A 209 -7.54 10.54 5.52
N LEU A 210 -6.76 10.87 4.48
CA LEU A 210 -5.85 9.98 3.77
C LEU A 210 -4.46 10.35 4.25
N VAL A 211 -3.73 9.38 4.78
CA VAL A 211 -2.34 9.62 5.18
C VAL A 211 -1.41 8.82 4.29
N VAL A 212 -0.43 9.51 3.73
CA VAL A 212 0.68 8.91 3.00
C VAL A 212 1.97 9.13 3.76
N ILE A 213 2.87 8.15 3.71
CA ILE A 213 4.22 8.23 4.27
C ILE A 213 5.21 8.25 3.11
N GLN A 214 5.83 9.40 2.87
CA GLN A 214 6.83 9.60 1.82
C GLN A 214 8.24 9.40 2.37
N ARG A 215 9.10 8.70 1.63
CA ARG A 215 10.54 8.68 1.89
C ARG A 215 11.19 9.89 1.24
N LEU A 216 11.91 10.70 2.03
CA LEU A 216 12.68 11.84 1.52
C LEU A 216 14.17 11.51 1.40
N SER A 217 14.69 10.69 2.32
CA SER A 217 16.06 10.16 2.31
C SER A 217 16.09 8.80 3.03
N ASP A 218 17.29 8.27 3.31
CA ASP A 218 17.44 7.00 4.04
C ASP A 218 17.08 7.11 5.53
N ASP A 219 17.15 8.32 6.07
CA ASP A 219 16.95 8.68 7.47
C ASP A 219 15.82 9.70 7.68
N LYS A 220 15.06 10.03 6.63
CA LYS A 220 13.96 10.99 6.70
C LYS A 220 12.73 10.52 5.94
N VAL A 221 11.58 10.60 6.60
CA VAL A 221 10.27 10.42 6.00
C VAL A 221 9.37 11.61 6.29
N ARG A 222 8.33 11.77 5.47
CA ARG A 222 7.27 12.75 5.66
C ARG A 222 5.94 12.05 5.77
N VAL A 223 5.23 12.30 6.86
CA VAL A 223 3.84 11.93 7.04
C VAL A 223 2.99 13.09 6.52
N ILE A 224 2.08 12.82 5.58
CA ILE A 224 1.20 13.83 4.99
C ILE A 224 -0.24 13.36 5.15
N GLY A 225 -1.05 14.14 5.85
CA GLY A 225 -2.48 13.90 5.98
C GLY A 225 -3.28 14.86 5.12
N PHE A 226 -4.21 14.32 4.34
CA PHE A 226 -5.13 15.07 3.50
C PHE A 226 -6.57 14.82 3.95
N ASP A 227 -7.26 15.86 4.39
CA ASP A 227 -8.69 15.79 4.69
C ASP A 227 -9.49 15.87 3.38
N TRP A 228 -10.46 14.98 3.20
CA TRP A 228 -11.44 15.08 2.10
C TRP A 228 -12.85 15.30 2.66
N SER A 229 -13.73 15.85 1.82
CA SER A 229 -15.14 16.07 2.12
C SER A 229 -16.03 15.81 0.91
N HIS A 230 -16.18 14.54 0.51
CA HIS A 230 -17.12 14.13 -0.55
C HIS A 230 -17.37 12.61 -0.50
N PRO A 231 -18.56 12.14 -0.90
CA PRO A 231 -18.87 10.71 -0.99
C PRO A 231 -18.15 10.00 -2.16
N ASP A 232 -17.74 10.75 -3.20
CA ASP A 232 -17.45 10.19 -4.52
C ASP A 232 -16.08 9.48 -4.66
N TRP A 233 -15.21 9.49 -3.66
CA TRP A 233 -13.93 8.76 -3.74
C TRP A 233 -14.11 7.26 -3.89
N PHE A 234 -15.10 6.72 -3.20
CA PHE A 234 -15.47 5.31 -3.23
C PHE A 234 -16.85 5.10 -3.85
N ASP A 235 -17.60 6.18 -4.11
CA ASP A 235 -18.88 6.05 -4.76
C ASP A 235 -18.71 5.57 -6.20
N ASN A 236 -19.51 4.56 -6.52
CA ASN A 236 -19.48 3.82 -7.78
C ASN A 236 -20.52 4.32 -8.77
N GLN A 237 -21.24 5.39 -8.45
CA GLN A 237 -22.28 5.91 -9.32
C GLN A 237 -21.70 6.81 -10.41
N ARG A 238 -21.22 6.17 -11.49
CA ARG A 238 -21.53 6.45 -12.90
C ARG A 238 -20.69 5.58 -13.82
#